data_AF-A0A946QQL0-F1
#
_entry.id   AF-A0A946QQL0-F1
#
_cell.length_a   1.000
_cell.length_b   1.000
_cell.length_c   1.000
_cell.angle_alpha   90.00
_cell.angle_beta   90.00
_cell.angle_gamma   90.00
#
_symmetry.space_group_name_H-M   'P 1'
#
loop_
_entity.id
_entity.type
_entity.pdbx_description
1 polymer ?
#
loop_
_entity_poly.entity_id
_entity_poly.type
_entity_poly.pdbx_seq_one_letter_code
_entity_poly.pdbx_strand_id
1 'polypeptide(L)'
;MKAKDNIEELILKNRERLNEMEPTEGHFERFEAKLRLQQKKKKITLNVVWKVAVAIIFVLLATNQAFIYFSPNSQRSLFPAANKSEFTLSSVSPEYQEVEFYFTNSINNGMNQWNTLTEDGFISKEEQKMMDSEMDEFEELYKNLQKDLEANPNDERIINAMLEFYQAKLSVINIIVNKLQEVKQTNTSYETNNEI
;
A
#
# COMPACT_ATOMS: atom_id res chain seq x y z
N MET A 1 32.05 -10.04 44.75
CA MET A 1 30.95 -10.57 45.58
C MET A 1 29.82 -10.94 44.64
N LYS A 2 29.45 -12.22 44.59
CA LYS A 2 28.55 -12.80 43.58
C LYS A 2 27.13 -12.27 43.82
N ALA A 3 26.47 -11.72 42.80
CA ALA A 3 25.06 -11.36 42.89
C ALA A 3 24.28 -12.61 43.28
N LYS A 4 23.82 -12.69 44.52
CA LYS A 4 22.81 -13.67 44.90
C LYS A 4 21.56 -13.22 44.17
N ASP A 5 21.12 -13.99 43.18
CA ASP A 5 19.95 -13.66 42.39
C ASP A 5 18.78 -13.43 43.35
N ASN A 6 18.05 -12.32 43.20
CA ASN A 6 16.99 -11.89 44.13
C ASN A 6 15.99 -13.01 44.49
N ILE A 7 15.83 -13.99 43.60
CA ILE A 7 15.01 -15.19 43.80
C ILE A 7 15.58 -16.12 44.86
N GLU A 8 16.89 -16.33 44.90
CA GLU A 8 17.55 -17.19 45.90
C GLU A 8 17.36 -16.62 47.31
N GLU A 9 17.47 -15.31 47.47
CA GLU A 9 17.22 -14.64 48.75
C GLU A 9 15.77 -14.76 49.18
N LEU A 10 14.80 -14.58 48.27
CA LEU A 10 13.38 -14.73 48.55
C LEU A 10 13.02 -16.17 48.94
N ILE A 11 13.58 -17.17 48.27
CA ILE A 11 13.35 -18.59 48.60
C ILE A 11 13.93 -18.90 49.98
N LEU A 12 15.16 -18.46 50.26
CA LEU A 12 15.81 -18.71 51.55
C LEU A 12 15.05 -18.06 52.71
N LYS A 13 14.59 -16.81 52.54
CA LYS A 13 13.81 -16.09 53.58
C LYS A 13 12.44 -16.71 53.85
N ASN A 14 11.85 -17.39 52.86
CA ASN A 14 10.50 -17.96 52.99
C ASN A 14 10.52 -19.50 53.12
N ARG A 15 11.71 -20.11 53.27
CA ARG A 15 11.90 -21.57 53.20
C ARG A 15 11.02 -22.34 54.18
N GLU A 16 10.89 -21.87 55.42
CA GLU A 16 10.07 -22.54 56.43
C GLU A 16 8.60 -22.55 56.03
N ARG A 17 8.05 -21.38 55.63
CA ARG A 17 6.67 -21.26 55.15
C ARG A 17 6.40 -22.07 53.88
N LEU A 18 7.39 -22.21 53.00
CA LEU A 18 7.27 -23.01 51.77
C LEU A 18 7.23 -24.53 52.04
N ASN A 19 7.79 -24.98 53.18
CA ASN A 19 7.85 -26.39 53.57
C ASN A 19 6.78 -26.76 54.61
N GLU A 20 5.97 -25.79 55.06
CA GLU A 20 5.00 -25.97 56.15
C GLU A 20 3.83 -26.90 55.76
N MET A 21 3.47 -26.95 54.48
CA MET A 21 2.33 -27.72 53.99
C MET A 21 2.72 -28.53 52.76
N GLU A 22 2.51 -29.85 52.83
CA GLU A 22 2.59 -30.70 51.65
C GLU A 22 1.33 -30.52 50.79
N PRO A 23 1.45 -30.53 49.45
CA PRO A 23 0.26 -30.54 48.60
C PRO A 23 -0.63 -31.74 48.92
N THR A 24 -1.94 -31.53 48.84
CA THR A 24 -2.93 -32.62 48.95
C THR A 24 -2.60 -33.76 47.98
N GLU A 25 -2.90 -35.00 48.37
CA GLU A 25 -2.70 -36.18 47.53
C GLU A 25 -3.27 -35.98 46.10
N GLY A 26 -2.57 -36.52 45.10
CA GLY A 26 -2.94 -36.37 43.70
C GLY A 26 -2.59 -35.01 43.08
N HIS A 27 -1.87 -34.13 43.80
CA HIS A 27 -1.52 -32.79 43.30
C HIS A 27 -0.68 -32.85 42.02
N PHE A 28 0.33 -33.74 41.96
CA PHE A 28 1.19 -33.88 40.80
C PHE A 28 0.42 -34.33 39.56
N GLU A 29 -0.52 -35.26 39.71
CA GLU A 29 -1.38 -35.78 38.65
C GLU A 29 -2.32 -34.69 38.13
N ARG A 30 -2.93 -33.89 39.02
CA ARG A 30 -3.77 -32.74 38.62
C ARG A 30 -2.95 -31.63 37.97
N PHE A 31 -1.74 -31.39 38.45
CA PHE A 31 -0.83 -30.41 37.87
C PHE A 31 -0.38 -30.84 36.48
N GLU A 32 0.03 -32.10 36.31
CA GLU A 32 0.41 -32.68 35.02
C GLU A 32 -0.78 -32.68 34.04
N ALA A 33 -1.98 -33.04 34.50
CA ALA A 33 -3.20 -32.96 33.69
C ALA A 33 -3.45 -31.53 33.19
N LYS A 34 -3.35 -30.52 34.06
CA LYS A 34 -3.46 -29.10 33.67
C LYS A 34 -2.35 -28.69 32.69
N LEU A 35 -1.12 -29.16 32.89
CA LEU A 35 0.03 -28.83 32.03
C LEU A 35 -0.15 -29.42 30.62
N ARG A 36 -0.61 -30.67 30.52
CA ARG A 36 -0.92 -31.32 29.24
C ARG A 36 -2.07 -30.63 28.50
N LEU A 37 -3.05 -30.08 29.22
CA LEU A 37 -4.13 -29.28 28.63
C LEU A 37 -3.61 -27.93 28.09
N GLN A 38 -2.65 -27.30 28.77
CA GLN A 38 -2.04 -26.03 28.34
C GLN A 38 -1.02 -26.19 27.21
N GLN A 39 -0.41 -27.37 27.05
CA GLN A 39 0.48 -27.68 25.93
C GLN A 39 -0.22 -27.77 24.57
N LYS A 40 -1.56 -27.75 24.53
CA LYS A 40 -2.33 -27.59 23.29
C LYS A 40 -2.31 -26.13 22.82
N LYS A 41 -1.12 -25.56 22.61
CA LYS A 41 -1.00 -24.40 21.72
C LYS A 41 -1.48 -24.90 20.36
N LYS A 42 -2.56 -24.33 19.82
CA LYS A 42 -2.97 -24.59 18.44
C LYS A 42 -1.77 -24.21 17.57
N LYS A 43 -1.04 -25.23 17.10
CA LYS A 43 0.05 -25.02 16.15
C LYS A 43 -0.62 -24.61 14.86
N ILE A 44 -0.64 -23.31 14.57
CA ILE A 44 -0.93 -22.84 13.24
C ILE A 44 0.24 -23.36 12.40
N THR A 45 0.01 -24.43 11.66
CA THR A 45 1.03 -24.97 10.76
C THR A 45 1.17 -23.99 9.61
N LEU A 46 2.37 -23.82 9.09
CA LEU A 46 2.59 -22.96 7.91
C LEU A 46 1.63 -23.33 6.77
N ASN A 47 1.28 -24.61 6.63
CA ASN A 47 0.28 -25.08 5.66
C ASN A 47 -1.12 -24.46 5.86
N VAL A 48 -1.55 -24.21 7.10
CA VAL A 48 -2.80 -23.48 7.38
C VAL A 48 -2.67 -22.01 7.00
N VAL A 49 -1.52 -21.37 7.27
CA VAL A 49 -1.26 -19.98 6.86
C VAL A 49 -1.27 -19.85 5.33
N TRP A 50 -0.60 -20.75 4.62
CA TRP A 50 -0.59 -20.78 3.15
C TRP A 50 -1.99 -21.01 2.58
N LYS A 51 -2.79 -21.91 3.16
CA LYS A 51 -4.18 -22.11 2.73
C LYS A 51 -5.05 -20.88 2.97
N VAL A 52 -4.87 -20.18 4.09
CA VAL A 52 -5.57 -18.93 4.39
C VAL A 52 -5.10 -17.81 3.45
N ALA A 53 -3.80 -17.70 3.18
CA ALA A 53 -3.27 -16.73 2.22
C ALA A 53 -3.80 -16.97 0.80
N VAL A 54 -3.81 -18.22 0.34
CA VAL A 54 -4.40 -18.60 -0.96
C VAL A 54 -5.90 -18.32 -0.97
N ALA A 55 -6.63 -18.60 0.12
CA ALA A 55 -8.05 -18.28 0.21
C ALA A 55 -8.32 -16.77 0.18
N ILE A 56 -7.50 -15.96 0.86
CA ILE A 56 -7.60 -14.50 0.81
C ILE A 56 -7.31 -13.99 -0.60
N ILE A 57 -6.25 -14.48 -1.26
CA ILE A 57 -5.94 -14.13 -2.65
C ILE A 57 -7.11 -14.51 -3.57
N PHE A 58 -7.66 -15.71 -3.42
CA PHE A 58 -8.81 -16.15 -4.21
C PHE A 58 -10.06 -15.30 -3.95
N VAL A 59 -10.31 -14.92 -2.69
CA VAL A 59 -11.43 -14.04 -2.33
C VAL A 59 -11.21 -12.66 -2.93
N LEU A 60 -10.02 -12.07 -2.85
CA LEU A 60 -9.69 -10.78 -3.45
C LEU A 60 -9.82 -10.81 -4.98
N LEU A 61 -9.37 -11.89 -5.63
CA LEU A 61 -9.53 -12.07 -7.07
C LEU A 61 -11.00 -12.27 -7.45
N ALA A 62 -11.75 -13.05 -6.67
CA ALA A 62 -13.16 -13.31 -6.91
C ALA A 62 -14.02 -12.06 -6.64
N THR A 63 -13.71 -11.26 -5.62
CA THR A 63 -14.39 -9.99 -5.37
C THR A 63 -14.05 -8.95 -6.42
N ASN A 64 -12.79 -8.89 -6.87
CA ASN A 64 -12.40 -8.04 -7.99
C ASN A 64 -13.13 -8.44 -9.29
N GLN A 65 -13.19 -9.74 -9.60
CA GLN A 65 -13.93 -10.26 -10.76
C GLN A 65 -15.45 -10.04 -10.65
N ALA A 66 -16.03 -10.24 -9.47
CA ALA A 66 -17.45 -9.99 -9.23
C ALA A 66 -17.77 -8.49 -9.32
N PHE A 67 -16.88 -7.62 -8.86
CA PHE A 67 -17.02 -6.16 -8.99
C PHE A 67 -17.01 -5.74 -10.47
N ILE A 68 -16.15 -6.35 -11.30
CA ILE A 68 -16.13 -6.15 -12.75
C ILE A 68 -17.44 -6.64 -13.40
N TYR A 69 -17.96 -7.80 -12.97
CA TYR A 69 -19.13 -8.43 -13.60
C TYR A 69 -20.47 -7.82 -13.20
N PHE A 70 -20.59 -7.29 -11.97
CA PHE A 70 -21.85 -6.78 -11.42
C PHE A 70 -21.92 -5.26 -11.29
N SER A 71 -20.88 -4.51 -11.69
CA SER A 71 -20.94 -3.04 -11.74
C SER A 71 -21.54 -2.57 -13.07
N PRO A 72 -22.76 -2.01 -13.08
CA PRO A 72 -23.30 -1.39 -14.28
C PRO A 72 -22.60 -0.03 -14.46
N ASN A 73 -21.72 0.06 -15.47
CA ASN A 73 -20.86 1.19 -15.87
C ASN A 73 -19.37 1.16 -15.49
N SER A 74 -18.80 0.03 -15.08
CA SER A 74 -17.33 -0.08 -14.92
C SER A 74 -16.67 -0.79 -16.10
N GLN A 75 -16.66 -0.12 -17.26
CA GLN A 75 -15.73 -0.42 -18.34
C GLN A 75 -14.34 0.10 -17.94
N ARG A 76 -13.72 -0.55 -16.96
CA ARG A 76 -12.31 -0.33 -16.60
C ARG A 76 -11.65 -1.69 -16.45
N SER A 77 -11.27 -2.24 -17.58
CA SER A 77 -10.41 -3.41 -17.64
C SER A 77 -9.06 -3.18 -16.94
N LEU A 78 -8.47 -4.26 -16.43
CA LEU A 78 -7.03 -4.38 -16.14
C LEU A 78 -6.17 -4.68 -17.40
N PHE A 79 -6.78 -4.69 -18.58
CA PHE A 79 -6.14 -4.59 -19.90
C PHE A 79 -7.05 -3.69 -20.73
N PRO A 80 -6.69 -2.44 -21.08
CA PRO A 80 -7.62 -1.50 -21.70
C PRO A 80 -8.42 -2.24 -22.77
N ALA A 81 -9.73 -2.39 -22.53
CA ALA A 81 -10.61 -2.95 -23.54
C ALA A 81 -10.39 -2.06 -24.75
N ALA A 82 -9.97 -2.68 -25.85
CA ALA A 82 -9.73 -2.05 -27.12
C ALA A 82 -10.99 -1.30 -27.56
N ASN A 83 -11.14 -0.09 -27.05
CA ASN A 83 -11.96 0.95 -27.63
C ASN A 83 -11.01 1.69 -28.55
N LYS A 84 -10.70 1.04 -29.69
CA LYS A 84 -9.59 1.31 -30.60
C LYS A 84 -8.22 1.00 -29.96
N SER A 85 -7.38 0.31 -30.71
CA SER A 85 -5.99 0.03 -30.37
C SER A 85 -5.21 1.34 -30.31
N GLU A 86 -5.23 2.02 -29.17
CA GLU A 86 -4.33 3.16 -28.97
C GLU A 86 -2.90 2.64 -28.88
N PHE A 87 -2.05 3.11 -29.78
CA PHE A 87 -0.66 2.70 -29.86
C PHE A 87 0.14 3.43 -28.77
N THR A 88 0.67 2.70 -27.80
CA THR A 88 1.42 3.26 -26.67
C THR A 88 2.83 2.68 -26.58
N LEU A 89 3.64 3.13 -25.61
CA LEU A 89 4.98 2.58 -25.38
C LEU A 89 4.97 1.05 -25.21
N SER A 90 3.95 0.49 -24.56
CA SER A 90 3.75 -0.95 -24.44
C SER A 90 3.63 -1.70 -25.77
N SER A 91 3.22 -1.01 -26.83
CA SER A 91 3.10 -1.57 -28.18
C SER A 91 4.45 -1.70 -28.89
N VAL A 92 5.49 -1.04 -28.38
CA VAL A 92 6.84 -1.02 -28.96
C VAL A 92 7.66 -2.22 -28.50
N SER A 93 7.78 -2.44 -27.19
CA SER A 93 8.52 -3.57 -26.63
C SER A 93 8.10 -3.90 -25.19
N PRO A 94 8.40 -5.11 -24.68
CA PRO A 94 8.15 -5.48 -23.29
C PRO A 94 8.83 -4.54 -22.27
N GLU A 95 10.04 -4.07 -22.58
CA GLU A 95 10.77 -3.14 -21.72
C GLU A 95 10.04 -1.79 -21.63
N TYR A 96 9.52 -1.28 -22.75
CA TYR A 96 8.73 -0.05 -22.76
C TYR A 96 7.36 -0.21 -22.08
N GLN A 97 6.78 -1.41 -22.07
CA GLN A 97 5.59 -1.72 -21.28
C GLN A 97 5.86 -1.56 -19.78
N GLU A 98 7.01 -2.04 -19.28
CA GLU A 98 7.38 -1.88 -17.87
C GLU A 98 7.58 -0.41 -17.50
N VAL A 99 8.19 0.36 -18.39
CA VAL A 99 8.39 1.81 -18.21
C VAL A 99 7.05 2.55 -18.18
N GLU A 100 6.17 2.28 -19.13
CA GLU A 100 4.81 2.86 -19.17
C GLU A 100 4.05 2.53 -17.88
N PHE A 101 4.09 1.28 -17.43
CA PHE A 101 3.46 0.83 -16.19
C PHE A 101 4.01 1.57 -14.96
N TYR A 102 5.33 1.75 -14.88
CA TYR A 102 5.96 2.51 -13.79
C TYR A 102 5.45 3.97 -13.75
N PHE A 103 5.45 4.66 -14.89
CA PHE A 103 5.04 6.06 -14.96
C PHE A 103 3.54 6.23 -14.68
N THR A 104 2.68 5.42 -15.29
CA THR A 104 1.23 5.50 -15.05
C THR A 104 0.88 5.25 -13.60
N ASN A 105 1.50 4.27 -12.94
CA ASN A 105 1.28 4.05 -11.50
C ASN A 105 1.80 5.22 -10.65
N SER A 106 2.96 5.78 -10.98
CA SER A 106 3.52 6.90 -10.24
C SER A 106 2.66 8.15 -10.36
N ILE A 107 2.15 8.45 -11.57
CA ILE A 107 1.20 9.53 -11.85
C ILE A 107 -0.10 9.30 -11.08
N ASN A 108 -0.66 8.09 -11.11
CA ASN A 108 -1.87 7.76 -10.37
C ASN A 108 -1.70 7.95 -8.86
N ASN A 109 -0.54 7.55 -8.31
CA ASN A 109 -0.23 7.78 -6.90
C ASN A 109 -0.17 9.28 -6.56
N GLY A 110 0.47 10.09 -7.40
CA GLY A 110 0.49 11.54 -7.23
C GLY A 110 -0.90 12.16 -7.30
N MET A 111 -1.74 11.73 -8.25
CA MET A 111 -3.14 12.18 -8.35
C MET A 111 -3.98 11.75 -7.14
N ASN A 112 -3.75 10.56 -6.59
CA ASN A 112 -4.42 10.15 -5.35
C ASN A 112 -4.04 11.06 -4.18
N GLN A 113 -2.76 11.44 -4.07
CA GLN A 113 -2.31 12.38 -3.04
C GLN A 113 -2.91 13.78 -3.23
N TRP A 114 -2.99 14.26 -4.48
CA TRP A 114 -3.71 15.49 -4.82
C TRP A 114 -5.17 15.42 -4.35
N ASN A 115 -5.89 14.35 -4.68
CA ASN A 115 -7.29 14.18 -4.28
C ASN A 115 -7.47 14.18 -2.74
N THR A 116 -6.56 13.53 -2.01
CA THR A 116 -6.57 13.59 -0.54
C THR A 116 -6.37 15.01 -0.02
N LEU A 117 -5.46 15.79 -0.61
CA LEU A 117 -5.26 17.19 -0.24
C LEU A 117 -6.50 18.06 -0.55
N THR A 118 -7.22 17.75 -1.63
CA THR A 118 -8.50 18.39 -1.96
C THR A 118 -9.57 18.05 -0.93
N GLU A 119 -9.70 16.78 -0.55
CA GLU A 119 -10.65 16.32 0.48
C GLU A 119 -10.34 16.93 1.86
N ASP A 120 -9.06 17.08 2.19
CA ASP A 120 -8.59 17.73 3.42
C ASP A 120 -8.78 19.27 3.41
N GLY A 121 -9.23 19.85 2.30
CA GLY A 121 -9.53 21.28 2.18
C GLY A 121 -8.32 22.19 1.93
N PHE A 122 -7.16 21.62 1.54
CA PHE A 122 -5.95 22.39 1.21
C PHE A 122 -5.94 22.93 -0.22
N ILE A 123 -6.91 22.54 -1.06
CA ILE A 123 -7.00 22.90 -2.47
C ILE A 123 -8.36 23.56 -2.73
N SER A 124 -8.33 24.77 -3.29
CA SER A 124 -9.51 25.51 -3.71
C SER A 124 -10.13 24.96 -5.00
N LYS A 125 -11.37 25.36 -5.31
CA LYS A 125 -12.04 24.96 -6.55
C LYS A 125 -11.32 25.53 -7.78
N GLU A 126 -10.75 26.71 -7.66
CA GLU A 126 -9.99 27.39 -8.69
C GLU A 126 -8.68 26.64 -9.00
N GLU A 127 -7.97 26.18 -7.98
CA GLU A 127 -6.76 25.35 -8.13
C GLU A 127 -7.07 23.97 -8.69
N GLN A 128 -8.18 23.35 -8.27
CA GLN A 128 -8.66 22.10 -8.89
C GLN A 128 -8.92 22.29 -10.39
N LYS A 129 -9.58 23.38 -10.78
CA LYS A 129 -9.86 23.66 -12.18
C LYS A 129 -8.58 23.91 -12.99
N MET A 130 -7.57 24.54 -12.39
CA MET A 130 -6.25 24.73 -13.04
C MET A 130 -5.55 23.38 -13.25
N MET A 131 -5.58 22.49 -12.25
CA MET A 131 -5.04 21.13 -12.37
C MET A 131 -5.77 20.34 -13.45
N ASP A 132 -7.11 20.40 -13.49
CA ASP A 132 -7.91 19.71 -14.52
C ASP A 132 -7.53 20.20 -15.93
N SER A 133 -7.38 21.51 -16.12
CA SER A 133 -6.94 22.10 -17.39
C SER A 133 -5.55 21.62 -17.80
N GLU A 134 -4.60 21.58 -16.87
CA GLU A 134 -3.24 21.08 -17.14
C GLU A 134 -3.28 19.59 -17.54
N MET A 135 -4.10 18.77 -16.87
CA MET A 135 -4.27 17.36 -17.20
C MET A 135 -4.89 17.15 -18.58
N ASP A 136 -5.82 18.01 -18.99
CA ASP A 136 -6.40 18.02 -20.33
C ASP A 136 -5.36 18.36 -21.40
N GLU A 137 -4.46 19.32 -21.15
CA GLU A 137 -3.36 19.66 -22.06
C GLU A 137 -2.39 18.47 -22.24
N PHE A 138 -2.04 17.80 -21.14
CA PHE A 138 -1.25 16.56 -21.22
C PHE A 138 -1.99 15.48 -22.01
N GLU A 139 -3.30 15.33 -21.83
CA GLU A 139 -4.08 14.32 -22.55
C GLU A 139 -4.13 14.60 -24.06
N GLU A 140 -4.25 15.85 -24.47
CA GLU A 140 -4.19 16.24 -25.89
C GLU A 140 -2.81 15.94 -26.50
N LEU A 141 -1.74 16.32 -25.80
CA LEU A 141 -0.38 16.03 -26.24
C LEU A 141 -0.13 14.52 -26.37
N TYR A 142 -0.60 13.73 -25.40
CA TYR A 142 -0.47 12.27 -25.42
C TYR A 142 -1.15 11.66 -26.64
N LYS A 143 -2.38 12.08 -26.95
CA LYS A 143 -3.12 11.61 -28.14
C LYS A 143 -2.40 11.92 -29.45
N ASN A 144 -1.70 13.03 -29.53
CA ASN A 144 -0.90 13.36 -30.71
C ASN A 144 0.33 12.45 -30.81
N LEU A 145 1.03 12.21 -29.70
CA LEU A 145 2.15 11.28 -29.64
C LEU A 145 1.74 9.84 -29.96
N GLN A 146 0.58 9.38 -29.50
CA GLN A 146 0.02 8.07 -29.82
C GLN A 146 -0.22 7.91 -31.33
N LYS A 147 -0.77 8.94 -32.00
CA LYS A 147 -0.97 8.92 -33.47
C LYS A 147 0.35 8.90 -34.22
N ASP A 148 1.33 9.67 -33.77
CA ASP A 148 2.66 9.71 -34.38
C ASP A 148 3.37 8.36 -34.23
N LEU A 149 3.22 7.71 -33.07
CA LEU A 149 3.76 6.39 -32.79
C LEU A 149 3.04 5.31 -33.60
N GLU A 150 1.71 5.37 -33.73
CA GLU A 150 0.95 4.47 -34.60
C GLU A 150 1.42 4.55 -36.06
N ALA A 151 1.70 5.77 -36.54
CA ALA A 151 2.24 5.99 -37.88
C ALA A 151 3.70 5.52 -38.02
N ASN A 152 4.52 5.63 -36.97
CA ASN A 152 5.94 5.28 -36.98
C ASN A 152 6.38 4.53 -35.69
N PRO A 153 6.03 3.25 -35.53
CA PRO A 153 6.23 2.50 -34.27
C PRO A 153 7.67 2.38 -33.76
N ASN A 154 8.64 2.50 -34.66
CA ASN A 154 10.08 2.32 -34.37
C ASN A 154 10.86 3.64 -34.39
N ASP A 155 10.18 4.79 -34.46
CA ASP A 155 10.87 6.09 -34.44
C ASP A 155 11.28 6.43 -33.00
N GLU A 156 12.57 6.29 -32.72
CA GLU A 156 13.15 6.60 -31.42
C GLU A 156 12.84 8.02 -30.95
N ARG A 157 12.64 8.98 -31.86
CA ARG A 157 12.32 10.36 -31.47
C ARG A 157 10.92 10.46 -30.86
N ILE A 158 9.96 9.71 -31.40
CA ILE A 158 8.59 9.68 -30.88
C ILE A 158 8.56 8.91 -29.55
N ILE A 159 9.27 7.79 -29.46
CA ILE A 159 9.43 7.03 -28.22
C ILE A 159 10.03 7.91 -27.12
N ASN A 160 11.11 8.65 -27.42
CA ASN A 160 11.72 9.58 -26.48
C ASN A 160 10.77 10.72 -26.08
N ALA A 161 10.01 11.27 -27.02
CA ALA A 161 9.01 12.29 -26.72
C ALA A 161 7.89 11.75 -25.80
N MET A 162 7.48 10.50 -25.94
CA MET A 162 6.54 9.85 -25.01
C MET A 162 7.14 9.63 -23.62
N LEU A 163 8.42 9.27 -23.53
CA LEU A 163 9.12 9.18 -22.25
C LEU A 163 9.24 10.54 -21.56
N GLU A 164 9.63 11.58 -22.30
CA GLU A 164 9.71 12.96 -21.81
C GLU A 164 8.33 13.46 -21.36
N PHE A 165 7.28 13.13 -22.11
CA PHE A 165 5.90 13.40 -21.73
C PHE A 165 5.55 12.81 -20.36
N TYR A 166 5.81 11.52 -20.14
CA TYR A 166 5.56 10.87 -18.85
C TYR A 166 6.37 11.50 -17.71
N GLN A 167 7.65 11.78 -17.97
CA GLN A 167 8.54 12.43 -17.00
C GLN A 167 8.04 13.83 -16.62
N ALA A 168 7.64 14.63 -17.61
CA ALA A 168 7.12 15.97 -17.40
C ALA A 168 5.83 15.94 -16.58
N LYS A 169 4.86 15.10 -16.98
CA LYS A 169 3.58 14.94 -16.28
C LYS A 169 3.79 14.53 -14.81
N LEU A 170 4.64 13.53 -14.57
CA LEU A 170 4.97 13.09 -13.22
C LEU A 170 5.68 14.19 -12.41
N SER A 171 6.60 14.92 -13.03
CA SER A 171 7.36 16.01 -12.39
C SER A 171 6.44 17.12 -11.91
N VAL A 172 5.51 17.58 -12.77
CA VAL A 172 4.53 18.61 -12.42
C VAL A 172 3.69 18.18 -11.22
N ILE A 173 3.11 16.98 -11.26
CA ILE A 173 2.29 16.44 -10.17
C ILE A 173 3.10 16.39 -8.87
N ASN A 174 4.31 15.84 -8.91
CA ASN A 174 5.16 15.72 -7.72
C ASN A 174 5.55 17.09 -7.14
N ILE A 175 5.92 18.06 -7.98
CA ILE A 175 6.27 19.41 -7.51
C ILE A 175 5.10 20.04 -6.76
N ILE A 176 3.90 19.93 -7.32
CA ILE A 176 2.70 20.53 -6.74
C ILE A 176 2.32 19.82 -5.43
N VAL A 177 2.22 18.50 -5.45
CA VAL A 177 1.83 17.71 -4.28
C VAL A 177 2.83 17.88 -3.13
N ASN A 178 4.14 17.87 -3.41
CA ASN A 178 5.16 18.05 -2.38
C ASN A 178 5.07 19.44 -1.73
N LYS A 179 4.86 20.50 -2.52
CA LYS A 179 4.68 21.86 -1.99
C LYS A 179 3.44 21.97 -1.10
N LEU A 180 2.32 21.37 -1.50
CA LEU A 180 1.10 21.36 -0.70
C LEU A 180 1.26 20.55 0.60
N GLN A 181 2.00 19.45 0.55
CA GLN A 181 2.34 18.68 1.76
C GLN A 181 3.24 19.47 2.72
N GLU A 182 4.22 20.24 2.21
CA GLU A 182 5.05 21.13 3.02
C GLU A 182 4.20 22.21 3.71
N VAL A 183 3.26 22.83 2.98
CA VAL A 183 2.29 23.78 3.55
C VAL A 183 1.43 23.12 4.63
N LYS A 184 0.92 21.90 4.40
CA LYS A 184 0.16 21.15 5.40
C LYS A 184 0.98 20.87 6.67
N GLN A 185 2.25 20.45 6.54
CA GLN A 185 3.11 20.14 7.68
C GLN A 185 3.51 21.37 8.50
N THR A 186 3.82 22.48 7.82
CA THR A 186 4.05 23.77 8.49
C THR A 186 2.79 24.24 9.21
N ASN A 187 1.61 23.96 8.64
CA ASN A 187 0.34 24.29 9.26
C ASN A 187 0.08 23.53 10.57
N THR A 188 0.23 22.22 10.56
CA THR A 188 0.07 21.39 11.78
C THR A 188 1.11 21.72 12.87
N SER A 189 2.29 22.21 12.48
CA SER A 189 3.36 22.55 13.43
C SER A 189 3.09 23.84 14.20
N TYR A 190 2.35 24.81 13.65
CA TYR A 190 1.97 26.00 14.44
C TYR A 190 0.79 25.73 15.37
N GLU A 191 -0.13 24.82 15.02
CA GLU A 191 -1.30 24.50 15.86
C GLU A 191 -0.86 23.82 17.15
N THR A 192 0.10 22.90 17.06
CA THR A 192 0.65 22.17 18.22
C THR A 192 1.48 23.04 19.16
N ASN A 193 2.07 24.15 18.68
CA ASN A 193 2.85 25.09 19.51
C ASN A 193 2.00 26.19 20.17
N ASN A 194 0.74 26.37 19.76
CA ASN A 194 -0.18 27.34 20.36
C ASN A 194 -1.13 26.70 21.39
N GLU A 195 -1.06 25.38 21.60
CA GLU A 195 -1.82 24.64 22.62
C GLU A 195 -1.00 24.32 23.89
N ILE A 196 0.18 24.94 24.10
CA ILE A 196 1.02 24.80 25.31
C ILE A 196 1.09 26.12 26.09
#